data_AF-A0A1X1ML20-F1
#
_entry.id   AF-A0A1X1ML20-F1
#
_cell.length_a   1.000
_cell.length_b   1.000
_cell.length_c   1.000
_cell.angle_alpha   90.00
_cell.angle_beta   90.00
_cell.angle_gamma   90.00
#
_symmetry.space_group_name_H-M   'P 1'
#
loop_
_entity.id
_entity.type
_entity.pdbx_description
1 polymer ?
#
loop_
_entity_poly.entity_id
_entity_poly.type
_entity_poly.pdbx_seq_one_letter_code
_entity_poly.pdbx_strand_id
1 'polypeptide(L)'
;MTDDDDDWAPPPVPHGDGDPIAAAGEALNEAETALRTYAWIPDADEVDAAAAILHQLDSGQHRPDAPARYLVHRALDETYPQLIAWRPRPLYLYAAVKTVQLLAAAPPTQERDDATLVAWDRLTVLLRVVSATAGGSS
;
A
#
# COMPACT_ATOMS: atom_id res chain seq x y z
N MET A 1 -18.87 32.94 2.38
CA MET A 1 -17.54 32.39 2.05
C MET A 1 -17.54 31.03 2.69
N THR A 2 -17.98 30.04 1.93
CA THR A 2 -18.36 28.72 2.45
C THR A 2 -17.13 27.83 2.38
N ASP A 3 -16.83 27.19 3.51
CA ASP A 3 -15.99 25.99 3.64
C ASP A 3 -16.20 25.07 2.43
N ASP A 4 -15.13 24.80 1.68
CA ASP A 4 -15.08 23.78 0.62
C ASP A 4 -14.33 22.53 1.15
N ASP A 5 -14.55 22.21 2.42
CA ASP A 5 -13.83 21.15 3.15
C ASP A 5 -14.46 19.74 3.00
N ASP A 6 -15.54 19.57 2.23
CA ASP A 6 -16.46 18.44 2.49
C ASP A 6 -17.03 17.72 1.25
N ASP A 7 -16.21 17.40 0.24
CA ASP A 7 -16.61 16.42 -0.80
C ASP A 7 -15.43 15.60 -1.34
N TRP A 8 -14.77 14.84 -0.47
CA TRP A 8 -13.87 13.79 -0.93
C TRP A 8 -14.33 12.42 -0.46
N ALA A 9 -14.98 11.70 -1.36
CA ALA A 9 -15.10 10.26 -1.27
C ALA A 9 -13.71 9.63 -1.53
N PRO A 10 -13.25 8.67 -0.72
CA PRO A 10 -12.05 7.92 -1.04
C PRO A 10 -12.21 7.33 -2.45
N PRO A 11 -11.18 7.39 -3.33
CA PRO A 11 -11.28 6.77 -4.64
C PRO A 11 -11.70 5.32 -4.43
N PRO A 12 -12.68 4.84 -5.20
CA PRO A 12 -13.22 3.50 -5.02
C PRO A 12 -12.05 2.52 -5.03
N VAL A 13 -12.11 1.53 -4.13
CA VAL A 13 -11.13 0.46 -4.11
C VAL A 13 -11.03 -0.08 -5.54
N PRO A 14 -9.86 0.02 -6.19
CA PRO A 14 -9.75 -0.40 -7.57
C PRO A 14 -9.88 -1.92 -7.56
N HIS A 15 -11.04 -2.37 -8.03
CA HIS A 15 -11.34 -3.77 -8.35
C HIS A 15 -11.47 -4.71 -7.13
N GLY A 16 -12.11 -5.87 -7.34
CA GLY A 16 -12.39 -6.88 -6.31
C GLY A 16 -13.87 -7.15 -5.96
N ASP A 17 -14.87 -6.53 -6.62
CA ASP A 17 -16.31 -6.79 -6.42
C ASP A 17 -16.79 -6.77 -4.94
N GLY A 18 -16.06 -6.10 -4.05
CA GLY A 18 -16.33 -6.05 -2.60
C GLY A 18 -15.56 -7.07 -1.75
N ASP A 19 -14.71 -7.90 -2.34
CA ASP A 19 -13.75 -8.78 -1.66
C ASP A 19 -12.38 -8.09 -1.47
N PRO A 20 -11.98 -7.81 -0.21
CA PRO A 20 -10.68 -7.21 0.08
C PRO A 20 -9.48 -8.05 -0.37
N ILE A 21 -9.61 -9.38 -0.44
CA ILE A 21 -8.52 -10.27 -0.87
C ILE A 21 -8.27 -10.10 -2.37
N ALA A 22 -9.32 -10.20 -3.18
CA ALA A 22 -9.26 -9.97 -4.61
C ALA A 22 -8.74 -8.55 -4.93
N ALA A 23 -9.26 -7.53 -4.26
CA ALA A 23 -8.84 -6.14 -4.44
C ALA A 23 -7.34 -5.93 -4.20
N ALA A 24 -6.80 -6.49 -3.11
CA ALA A 24 -5.37 -6.41 -2.82
C ALA A 24 -4.53 -7.17 -3.85
N GLY A 25 -4.97 -8.36 -4.26
CA GLY A 25 -4.29 -9.15 -5.29
C GLY A 25 -4.21 -8.44 -6.64
N GLU A 26 -5.31 -7.83 -7.08
CA GLU A 26 -5.43 -7.11 -8.36
C GLU A 26 -4.57 -5.85 -8.37
N ALA A 27 -4.66 -5.01 -7.32
CA ALA A 27 -3.87 -3.79 -7.23
C ALA A 27 -2.36 -4.07 -7.19
N LEU A 28 -1.93 -5.11 -6.47
CA LEU A 28 -0.53 -5.54 -6.46
C LEU A 28 -0.07 -6.06 -7.84
N ASN A 29 -0.88 -6.88 -8.51
CA ASN A 29 -0.57 -7.38 -9.85
C ASN A 29 -0.45 -6.23 -10.86
N GLU A 30 -1.36 -5.25 -10.79
CA GLU A 30 -1.37 -4.10 -11.68
C GLU A 30 -0.14 -3.23 -11.46
N ALA A 31 0.18 -2.91 -10.20
CA ALA A 31 1.37 -2.14 -9.84
C ALA A 31 2.67 -2.84 -10.29
N GLU A 32 2.82 -4.13 -10.02
CA GLU A 32 3.97 -4.92 -10.47
C GLU A 32 4.11 -4.95 -12.00
N THR A 33 2.99 -5.10 -12.71
CA THR A 33 2.95 -5.11 -14.18
C THR A 33 3.32 -3.74 -14.75
N ALA A 34 2.77 -2.68 -14.16
CA ALA A 34 3.04 -1.31 -14.58
C ALA A 34 4.52 -0.94 -14.40
N LEU A 35 5.15 -1.35 -13.29
CA LEU A 35 6.60 -1.22 -13.09
C LEU A 35 7.40 -2.00 -14.14
N ARG A 36 7.07 -3.28 -14.35
CA ARG A 36 7.83 -4.15 -15.27
C ARG A 36 7.76 -3.68 -16.72
N THR A 37 6.63 -3.10 -17.12
CA THR A 37 6.39 -2.61 -18.49
C THR A 37 6.77 -1.14 -18.67
N TYR A 38 7.31 -0.49 -17.63
CA TYR A 38 7.62 0.94 -17.60
C TYR A 38 6.41 1.86 -17.86
N ALA A 39 5.20 1.34 -17.70
CA ALA A 39 3.96 2.14 -17.70
C ALA A 39 3.83 2.98 -16.43
N TRP A 40 4.49 2.55 -15.36
CA TRP A 40 4.72 3.32 -14.14
C TRP A 40 6.22 3.46 -13.89
N ILE A 41 6.67 4.72 -13.81
CA ILE A 41 8.03 5.07 -13.40
C ILE A 41 7.88 5.84 -12.08
N PRO A 42 8.28 5.25 -10.94
CA PRO A 42 8.16 5.92 -9.66
C PRO A 42 8.97 7.20 -9.63
N ASP A 43 8.34 8.26 -9.16
CA ASP A 43 9.01 9.54 -8.93
C ASP A 43 9.63 9.63 -7.53
N ALA A 44 10.29 10.76 -7.25
CA ALA A 44 10.99 10.97 -5.98
C ALA A 44 10.06 10.89 -4.75
N ASP A 45 8.82 11.37 -4.87
CA ASP A 45 7.87 11.36 -3.76
C ASP A 45 7.40 9.91 -3.49
N GLU A 46 7.15 9.12 -4.54
CA GLU A 46 6.80 7.70 -4.43
C GLU A 46 7.98 6.83 -3.94
N VAL A 47 9.22 7.21 -4.25
CA VAL A 47 10.42 6.55 -3.70
C VAL A 47 10.53 6.82 -2.19
N ASP A 48 10.43 8.09 -1.78
CA ASP A 48 10.55 8.50 -0.39
C ASP A 48 9.42 7.88 0.46
N ALA A 49 8.22 7.81 -0.12
CA ALA A 49 7.09 7.07 0.42
C ALA A 49 7.42 5.60 0.69
N ALA A 50 7.92 4.91 -0.34
CA ALA A 50 8.22 3.50 -0.24
C ALA A 50 9.28 3.23 0.83
N ALA A 51 10.28 4.11 0.94
CA ALA A 51 11.30 4.04 1.97
C ALA A 51 10.74 4.29 3.37
N ALA A 52 9.85 5.28 3.52
CA ALA A 52 9.19 5.58 4.79
C ALA A 52 8.32 4.41 5.27
N ILE A 53 7.55 3.81 4.36
CA ILE A 53 6.75 2.62 4.64
C ILE A 53 7.67 1.47 5.08
N LEU A 54 8.69 1.12 4.28
CA LEU A 54 9.67 0.08 4.62
C LEU A 54 10.30 0.29 6.00
N HIS A 55 10.69 1.53 6.31
CA HIS A 55 11.30 1.87 7.59
C HIS A 55 10.36 1.60 8.78
N GLN A 56 9.06 1.90 8.65
CA GLN A 56 8.08 1.56 9.68
C GLN A 56 7.90 0.04 9.82
N LEU A 57 8.09 -0.73 8.75
CA LEU A 57 7.96 -2.20 8.80
C LEU A 57 9.14 -2.81 9.54
N ASP A 58 10.35 -2.34 9.21
CA ASP A 58 11.58 -2.77 9.86
C ASP A 58 11.62 -2.34 11.34
N SER A 59 11.07 -1.16 11.65
CA SER A 59 10.94 -0.66 13.02
C SER A 59 9.84 -1.36 13.82
N GLY A 60 8.84 -1.93 13.13
CA GLY A 60 7.78 -2.76 13.71
C GLY A 60 8.23 -4.12 14.23
N GLN A 61 9.54 -4.39 14.24
CA GLN A 61 10.14 -5.63 14.73
C GLN A 61 9.58 -6.07 16.09
N HIS A 62 9.00 -7.27 16.07
CA HIS A 62 8.91 -8.21 17.19
C HIS A 62 7.97 -7.84 18.35
N ARG A 63 6.66 -7.83 18.08
CA ARG A 63 5.71 -8.31 19.10
C ARG A 63 5.31 -9.75 18.76
N PRO A 64 5.85 -10.77 19.43
CA PRO A 64 5.53 -12.17 19.14
C PRO A 64 4.04 -12.51 19.32
N ASP A 65 3.31 -11.67 20.07
CA ASP A 65 1.90 -11.91 20.39
C ASP A 65 0.92 -11.09 19.54
N ALA A 66 1.41 -10.23 18.65
CA ALA A 66 0.53 -9.40 17.81
C ALA A 66 0.17 -10.16 16.53
N PRO A 67 -1.13 -10.33 16.20
CA PRO A 67 -1.52 -10.94 14.94
C PRO A 67 -0.98 -10.11 13.77
N ALA A 68 -0.46 -10.76 12.73
CA ALA A 68 0.20 -10.10 11.60
C ALA A 68 -0.65 -8.97 10.98
N ARG A 69 -1.96 -9.19 10.86
CA ARG A 69 -2.93 -8.16 10.42
C ARG A 69 -2.85 -6.85 11.22
N TYR A 70 -2.63 -6.94 12.54
CA TYR A 70 -2.56 -5.76 13.41
C TYR A 70 -1.28 -4.97 13.13
N LEU A 71 -0.16 -5.67 12.90
CA LEU A 71 1.11 -5.04 12.55
C LEU A 71 1.03 -4.37 11.18
N VAL A 72 0.45 -5.05 10.19
CA VAL A 72 0.24 -4.52 8.83
C VAL A 72 -0.68 -3.32 8.86
N HIS A 73 -1.86 -3.45 9.49
CA HIS A 73 -2.82 -2.34 9.60
C HIS A 73 -2.18 -1.14 10.29
N ARG A 74 -1.48 -1.34 11.41
CA ARG A 74 -0.85 -0.25 12.15
C ARG A 74 0.26 0.44 11.34
N ALA A 75 1.16 -0.33 10.72
CA ALA A 75 2.25 0.25 9.95
C ALA A 75 1.73 1.06 8.75
N LEU A 76 0.68 0.56 8.09
CA LEU A 76 0.02 1.26 7.00
C LEU A 76 -0.80 2.46 7.48
N ASP A 77 -1.48 2.38 8.63
CA ASP A 77 -2.25 3.48 9.20
C ASP A 77 -1.33 4.66 9.58
N GLU A 78 -0.14 4.39 10.13
CA GLU A 78 0.85 5.42 10.47
C GLU A 78 1.45 6.12 9.23
N THR A 79 1.41 5.46 8.05
CA THR A 79 1.98 5.98 6.79
C THR A 79 0.94 6.46 5.78
N TYR A 80 -0.31 6.04 5.91
CA TYR A 80 -1.42 6.40 5.02
C TYR A 80 -1.69 7.92 4.92
N PRO A 81 -1.58 8.73 6.00
CA PRO A 81 -1.73 10.19 5.90
C PRO A 81 -0.72 10.83 4.94
N GLN A 82 0.49 10.26 4.83
CA GLN A 82 1.54 10.74 3.94
C GLN A 82 1.18 10.41 2.47
N LEU A 83 0.61 9.23 2.24
CA LEU A 83 0.11 8.77 0.93
C LEU A 83 -1.07 9.59 0.39
N ILE A 84 -1.99 10.02 1.26
CA ILE A 84 -3.17 10.81 0.86
C ILE A 84 -2.77 12.19 0.32
N ALA A 85 -1.60 12.72 0.68
CA ALA A 85 -1.12 14.02 0.23
C ALA A 85 -0.64 14.03 -1.24
N TRP A 86 -0.38 12.87 -1.85
CA TRP A 86 0.28 12.74 -3.17
C TRP A 86 -0.70 12.64 -4.36
N ARG A 87 -1.82 13.37 -4.30
CA ARG A 87 -3.03 13.17 -5.14
C ARG A 87 -2.96 13.37 -6.68
N PRO A 88 -1.92 13.90 -7.36
CA PRO A 88 -2.04 14.09 -8.81
C PRO A 88 -1.35 13.02 -9.69
N ARG A 89 -0.82 11.93 -9.14
CA ARG A 89 0.11 11.01 -9.84
C ARG A 89 -0.48 9.61 -10.06
N PRO A 90 0.05 8.79 -11.01
CA PRO A 90 -0.47 7.45 -11.25
C PRO A 90 -0.56 6.65 -9.95
N LEU A 91 -1.77 6.25 -9.58
CA LEU A 91 -2.11 5.78 -8.23
C LEU A 91 -1.70 4.32 -7.98
N TYR A 92 -0.68 3.77 -8.64
CA TYR A 92 -0.31 2.36 -8.52
C TYR A 92 0.20 2.01 -7.11
N LEU A 93 1.16 2.79 -6.59
CA LEU A 93 1.64 2.61 -5.21
C LEU A 93 0.52 2.87 -4.20
N TYR A 94 -0.24 3.95 -4.41
CA TYR A 94 -1.37 4.30 -3.56
C TYR A 94 -2.42 3.18 -3.51
N ALA A 95 -2.82 2.62 -4.66
CA ALA A 95 -3.80 1.56 -4.78
C ALA A 95 -3.31 0.27 -4.10
N ALA A 96 -2.06 -0.12 -4.34
CA ALA A 96 -1.45 -1.28 -3.71
C ALA A 96 -1.43 -1.14 -2.18
N VAL A 97 -0.98 0.01 -1.66
CA VAL A 97 -0.93 0.23 -0.21
C VAL A 97 -2.34 0.26 0.40
N LYS A 98 -3.27 1.01 -0.21
CA LYS A 98 -4.64 1.17 0.30
C LYS A 98 -5.39 -0.15 0.35
N THR A 99 -5.30 -0.96 -0.70
CA THR A 99 -6.00 -2.25 -0.75
C THR A 99 -5.46 -3.24 0.29
N VAL A 100 -4.15 -3.25 0.52
CA VAL A 100 -3.54 -4.03 1.60
C VAL A 100 -3.96 -3.51 2.98
N GLN A 101 -4.05 -2.19 3.17
CA GLN A 101 -4.57 -1.60 4.41
C GLN A 101 -6.02 -2.02 4.68
N LEU A 102 -6.87 -1.98 3.64
CA LEU A 102 -8.28 -2.39 3.73
C LEU A 102 -8.43 -3.89 4.01
N LEU A 103 -7.61 -4.73 3.39
CA LEU A 103 -7.54 -6.16 3.68
C LEU A 103 -7.18 -6.40 5.15
N ALA A 104 -6.16 -5.70 5.66
CA ALA A 104 -5.72 -5.82 7.06
C ALA A 104 -6.75 -5.28 8.07
N ALA A 105 -7.58 -4.31 7.66
CA ALA A 105 -8.66 -3.73 8.48
C ALA A 105 -9.96 -4.55 8.46
N ALA A 106 -10.10 -5.51 7.53
CA ALA A 106 -11.31 -6.31 7.38
C ALA A 106 -11.56 -7.25 8.59
N PRO A 107 -12.81 -7.69 8.83
CA PRO A 107 -13.12 -8.60 9.93
C PRO A 107 -12.26 -9.88 9.86
N PRO A 108 -11.65 -10.31 10.99
CA PRO A 108 -10.65 -11.36 10.97
C PRO A 108 -11.24 -12.73 10.66
N THR A 109 -10.63 -13.41 9.70
CA THR A 109 -10.82 -14.83 9.39
C THR A 109 -9.45 -15.44 9.10
N GLN A 110 -9.30 -16.76 9.25
CA GLN A 110 -8.03 -17.44 8.95
C GLN A 110 -7.57 -17.15 7.51
N GLU A 111 -8.49 -17.23 6.55
CA GLU A 111 -8.24 -16.93 5.14
C GLU A 111 -7.73 -15.49 4.92
N ARG A 112 -8.28 -14.51 5.63
CA ARG A 112 -7.82 -13.11 5.54
C ARG A 112 -6.49 -12.90 6.24
N ASP A 113 -6.24 -13.56 7.37
CA ASP A 113 -4.96 -13.47 8.04
C ASP A 113 -3.84 -14.01 7.13
N ASP A 114 -4.07 -15.14 6.47
CA ASP A 114 -3.14 -15.73 5.49
C ASP A 114 -2.98 -14.84 4.25
N ALA A 115 -4.08 -14.33 3.68
CA ALA A 115 -4.05 -13.42 2.55
C ALA A 115 -3.34 -12.11 2.88
N THR A 116 -3.51 -11.58 4.09
CA THR A 116 -2.84 -10.35 4.55
C THR A 116 -1.32 -10.55 4.60
N LEU A 117 -0.85 -11.71 5.08
CA LEU A 117 0.58 -12.04 5.08
C LEU A 117 1.16 -12.10 3.67
N VAL A 118 0.45 -12.76 2.73
CA VAL A 118 0.89 -12.85 1.34
C VAL A 118 0.90 -11.48 0.67
N ALA A 119 -0.17 -10.70 0.82
CA ALA A 119 -0.27 -9.36 0.27
C ALA A 119 0.81 -8.43 0.85
N TRP A 120 1.15 -8.61 2.12
CA TRP A 120 2.20 -7.87 2.80
C TRP A 120 3.61 -8.16 2.28
N ASP A 121 3.94 -9.44 2.10
CA ASP A 121 5.25 -9.84 1.54
C ASP A 121 5.42 -9.27 0.12
N ARG A 122 4.36 -9.38 -0.70
CA ARG A 122 4.34 -8.80 -2.04
C ARG A 122 4.47 -7.29 -2.04
N LEU A 123 3.74 -6.59 -1.17
CA LEU A 123 3.87 -5.15 -1.01
C LEU A 123 5.30 -4.77 -0.58
N THR A 124 5.90 -5.53 0.34
CA THR A 124 7.30 -5.30 0.78
C THR A 124 8.28 -5.43 -0.39
N VAL A 125 8.11 -6.43 -1.25
CA VAL A 125 8.92 -6.58 -2.47
C VAL A 125 8.69 -5.39 -3.42
N LEU A 126 7.44 -5.01 -3.65
CA LEU A 126 7.08 -3.86 -4.49
C LEU A 126 7.75 -2.57 -3.99
N LEU A 127 7.64 -2.28 -2.69
CA LEU A 127 8.23 -1.12 -2.05
C LEU A 127 9.76 -1.12 -2.20
N ARG A 128 10.42 -2.26 -2.03
CA ARG A 128 11.89 -2.37 -2.22
C ARG A 128 12.29 -2.08 -3.65
N VAL A 129 11.52 -2.54 -4.63
CA VAL A 129 11.76 -2.25 -6.06
C VAL A 129 11.58 -0.76 -6.32
N VAL A 130 10.50 -0.16 -5.82
CA VAL A 130 10.23 1.28 -5.94
C VAL A 130 11.35 2.09 -5.29
N SER A 131 11.76 1.80 -4.05
CA SER A 131 12.86 2.52 -3.39
C SER A 131 14.21 2.36 -4.12
N ALA A 132 14.42 1.24 -4.81
CA ALA A 132 15.64 1.01 -5.59
C ALA A 132 15.71 1.82 -6.89
N THR A 133 14.59 2.34 -7.43
CA THR A 133 14.62 3.13 -8.68
C THR A 133 15.39 4.44 -8.51
N ALA A 134 15.45 5.00 -7.30
CA ALA A 134 16.27 6.17 -6.99
C ALA A 134 17.78 5.92 -7.06
N GLY A 135 18.23 4.66 -6.94
CA GLY A 135 19.64 4.28 -7.10
C GLY A 135 20.09 4.08 -8.55
N GLY A 136 19.17 4.14 -9.52
CA GLY A 136 19.45 3.83 -10.93
C GLY A 136 19.92 5.01 -11.79
N SER A 137 20.07 6.21 -11.23
CA SER A 137 20.59 7.38 -11.94
C SER A 137 22.07 7.57 -11.61
N SER A 138 22.93 6.96 -12.41
CA SER A 138 24.38 7.25 -12.46
C SER A 138 24.85 7.21 -13.90
#